data_AF-Q84ES8-F1
#
_entry.id   AF-Q84ES8-F1
#
_cell.length_a   1.000
_cell.length_b   1.000
_cell.length_c   1.000
_cell.angle_alpha   90.00
_cell.angle_beta   90.00
_cell.angle_gamma   90.00
#
_symmetry.space_group_name_H-M   'P 1'
#
loop_
_entity.id
_entity.type
_entity.pdbx_description
1 polymer ?
#
loop_
_entity_poly.entity_id
_entity_poly.type
_entity_poly.pdbx_seq_one_letter_code
_entity_poly.pdbx_strand_id
1 'polypeptide(L)' 'EGDSAGGSAKQARDREYQAIMPLRGKILNTWEVSSDEVLASQEVHDISVPIG' A
#
# COMPACT_ATOMS: atom_id res chain seq x y z
N GLU A 1 -8.84 -3.79 -4.04
CA GLU A 1 -8.02 -2.59 -4.25
C GLU A 1 -8.90 -1.35 -4.03
N GLY A 2 -8.29 -0.24 -3.63
CA GLY A 2 -8.96 1.04 -3.41
C GLY A 2 -9.79 1.10 -2.12
N ASP A 3 -10.40 2.27 -1.90
CA ASP A 3 -11.12 2.58 -0.67
C ASP A 3 -12.35 1.70 -0.46
N SER A 4 -12.99 1.24 -1.53
CA SER A 4 -14.14 0.32 -1.46
C SER A 4 -13.75 -1.01 -0.80
N ALA A 5 -12.71 -1.67 -1.30
CA ALA A 5 -12.20 -2.91 -0.70
C ALA A 5 -11.59 -2.66 0.69
N GLY A 6 -10.91 -1.52 0.88
CA GLY A 6 -10.35 -1.12 2.16
C GLY A 6 -11.42 -0.91 3.24
N GLY A 7 -12.58 -0.36 2.89
CA GLY A 7 -13.71 -0.17 3.78
C GLY A 7 -14.26 -1.50 4.30
N SER A 8 -14.54 -2.44 3.41
CA SER A 8 -15.01 -3.79 3.79
C SER A 8 -13.97 -4.53 4.64
N ALA A 9 -12.69 -4.48 4.26
CA ALA A 9 -11.63 -5.12 5.04
C ALA A 9 -11.45 -4.48 6.43
N LYS A 10 -11.56 -3.16 6.55
CA LYS A 10 -11.50 -2.44 7.83
C LYS A 10 -12.65 -2.80 8.77
N GLN A 11 -13.83 -3.11 8.22
CA GLN A 11 -14.99 -3.53 9.01
C GLN A 11 -14.85 -4.97 9.51
N ALA A 12 -14.26 -5.86 8.72
CA ALA A 12 -14.15 -7.29 9.02
C ALA A 12 -12.92 -7.68 9.86
N ARG A 13 -11.90 -6.81 9.94
CA ARG A 13 -10.63 -7.14 10.61
C ARG A 13 -10.76 -7.20 12.13
N ASP A 14 -9.88 -7.98 12.74
CA ASP A 14 -9.59 -7.81 14.17
C ASP A 14 -8.73 -6.56 14.37
N ARG A 15 -9.25 -5.58 15.11
CA ARG A 15 -8.57 -4.30 15.32
C ARG A 15 -7.37 -4.39 16.26
N GLU A 16 -7.25 -5.45 17.05
CA GLU A 16 -6.16 -5.63 17.99
C GLU A 16 -4.84 -5.94 17.28
N TYR A 17 -4.88 -6.76 16.22
CA TYR A 17 -3.66 -7.25 15.56
C TYR A 17 -3.65 -7.12 14.03
N GLN A 18 -4.73 -6.68 13.38
CA GLN A 18 -4.77 -6.51 11.92
C GLN A 18 -4.84 -5.03 11.53
N ALA A 19 -3.85 -4.60 10.75
CA ALA A 19 -3.86 -3.32 10.04
C ALA A 19 -4.38 -3.51 8.60
N ILE A 20 -4.98 -2.47 8.04
CA ILE A 20 -5.45 -2.44 6.64
C ILE A 20 -4.92 -1.15 6.03
N MET A 21 -4.18 -1.29 4.93
CA MET A 21 -3.72 -0.21 4.09
C MET A 21 -4.25 -0.45 2.67
N PRO A 22 -5.22 0.34 2.20
CA PRO A 22 -5.71 0.22 0.82
C PRO A 22 -4.69 0.81 -0.15
N LEU A 23 -4.29 0.03 -1.15
CA LEU A 23 -3.56 0.51 -2.32
C LEU A 23 -4.55 1.14 -3.31
N ARG A 24 -4.16 2.22 -4.00
CA ARG A 24 -5.02 2.92 -4.97
C ARG A 24 -4.37 2.87 -6.34
N GLY A 25 -5.06 2.30 -7.33
CA GLY A 25 -4.54 2.26 -8.69
C GLY A 25 -3.45 1.21 -8.88
N LYS A 26 -2.79 1.28 -10.04
CA LYS A 26 -1.79 0.30 -10.43
C LYS A 26 -0.47 0.57 -9.70
N ILE A 27 0.03 -0.44 -9.00
CA ILE A 27 1.35 -0.42 -8.36
C ILE A 27 2.43 -0.28 -9.43
N LEU A 28 3.48 0.49 -9.12
CA LEU A 28 4.68 0.60 -9.93
C LEU A 28 5.34 -0.79 -10.10
N ASN A 29 5.56 -1.22 -11.34
CA ASN A 29 6.42 -2.36 -11.61
C ASN A 29 7.87 -1.91 -11.42
N THR A 30 8.57 -2.49 -10.45
CA THR A 30 9.95 -2.12 -10.12
C THR A 30 11.01 -2.91 -10.90
N TRP A 31 10.60 -3.83 -11.79
CA TRP A 31 11.53 -4.58 -12.62
C TRP A 31 12.19 -3.66 -13.66
N GLU A 32 13.52 -3.66 -13.73
CA GLU A 32 14.32 -2.80 -14.62
C GLU A 32 14.12 -1.28 -14.41
N VAL A 33 13.56 -0.86 -13.28
CA VAL A 33 13.40 0.56 -12.90
C VAL A 33 14.55 1.01 -12.01
N SER A 34 15.00 2.26 -12.18
CA SER A 34 16.10 2.81 -11.38
C SER A 34 15.69 3.02 -9.91
N SER A 35 16.64 2.93 -8.98
CA SER A 35 16.34 3.10 -7.55
C SER A 35 15.72 4.46 -7.23
N ASP A 36 16.13 5.51 -7.93
CA ASP A 36 15.59 6.86 -7.73
C ASP A 36 14.11 6.94 -8.14
N GLU A 37 13.71 6.26 -9.22
CA GLU A 37 12.32 6.18 -9.67
C GLU A 37 11.47 5.33 -8.72
N VAL A 38 12.02 4.25 -8.17
CA VAL A 38 11.34 3.43 -7.15
C VAL A 38 11.09 4.26 -5.89
N LEU A 39 12.08 5.01 -5.41
CA LEU A 39 11.96 5.85 -4.21
C LEU A 39 11.07 7.08 -4.42
N ALA A 40 10.90 7.54 -5.66
CA ALA A 40 9.96 8.60 -6.01
C ALA A 40 8.49 8.12 -6.08
N SER A 41 8.23 6.81 -6.05
CA SER A 41 6.87 6.27 -6.09
C SER A 41 6.14 6.51 -4.78
N GLN A 42 4.95 7.13 -4.88
CA GLN A 42 4.09 7.36 -3.73
C GLN A 42 3.59 6.05 -3.11
N GLU A 43 3.21 5.03 -3.90
CA GLU A 43 2.82 3.73 -3.34
C GLU A 43 3.98 3.08 -2.57
N VAL A 44 5.20 3.14 -3.09
CA VAL A 44 6.37 2.57 -2.41
C VAL A 44 6.64 3.30 -1.10
N HIS A 45 6.53 4.63 -1.10
CA HIS A 45 6.65 5.45 0.11
C HIS A 45 5.53 5.13 1.13
N ASP A 46 4.29 5.03 0.68
CA ASP A 46 3.14 4.75 1.54
C ASP A 46 3.21 3.36 2.16
N ILE A 47 3.84 2.39 1.48
CA ILE A 47 4.10 1.05 2.00
C ILE A 47 5.27 1.05 3.01
N SER A 48 6.33 1.82 2.77
CA SER A 48 7.54 1.77 3.60
C SER A 48 7.31 2.35 5.00
N VAL A 49 6.57 3.46 5.10
CA VAL A 49 6.27 4.14 6.38
C VAL A 49 5.62 3.21 7.43
N PRO A 50 4.55 2.45 7.13
CA PRO A 50 3.92 1.56 8.10
C PRO A 50 4.67 0.25 8.36
N ILE A 51 5.57 -0.17 7.48
CA ILE A 51 6.37 -1.39 7.67
C ILE A 51 7.60 -1.13 8.55
N GLY A 52 8.21 0.07 8.44
CA GLY A 52 9.42 0.44 9.18
C GLY A 52 10.69 0.02 8.47
#